data_AF-A0A9E0YCL1-F1
#
_entry.id   AF-A0A9E0YCL1-F1
#
_cell.length_a   1.000
_cell.length_b   1.000
_cell.length_c   1.000
_cell.angle_alpha   90.00
_cell.angle_beta   90.00
_cell.angle_gamma   90.00
#
_symmetry.space_group_name_H-M   'P 1'
#
loop_
_entity.id
_entity.type
_entity.pdbx_description
1 polymer ?
#
loop_
_entity_poly.entity_id
_entity_poly.type
_entity_poly.pdbx_seq_one_letter_code
_entity_poly.pdbx_strand_id
1 'polypeptide(L)'
;MPRFDGRNSRLFLTLGLACGLVGSARAAFPLEYDAKVPAATRAQLEGDLARFFSMRGSKPTPLFRKTFGAFDGRSTSAWFFDRVGSVGVNLCTNEAAVACVLSAWNGWIFLSPNYTKFSHPPIARLMVLFHEARHNETEERNWPHAKCPTPFLDELGRPVRSIWTGEPLAGDLACDLEVGGSYGIATILLLNVAYRCDNCTAEERRDAEIYGLDQLRRITWEPARTAIMKDAGVTKAYLVRRSRLRSVHR
;
A
#
# COMPACT_ATOMS: atom_id res chain seq x y z
N MET A 1 -44.00 -70.20 -19.75
CA MET A 1 -43.67 -70.28 -21.19
C MET A 1 -43.60 -68.86 -21.76
N PRO A 2 -42.70 -68.61 -22.72
CA PRO A 2 -41.96 -67.35 -22.89
C PRO A 2 -42.66 -66.37 -23.85
N ARG A 3 -42.21 -65.11 -23.86
CA ARG A 3 -42.05 -64.33 -25.11
C ARG A 3 -41.01 -63.23 -24.96
N PHE A 4 -39.99 -63.34 -25.80
CA PHE A 4 -39.01 -62.33 -26.17
C PHE A 4 -39.68 -61.23 -27.00
N ASP A 5 -39.21 -59.99 -26.84
CA ASP A 5 -38.95 -58.99 -27.89
C ASP A 5 -38.13 -57.88 -27.18
N GLY A 6 -36.96 -57.43 -27.62
CA GLY A 6 -36.49 -57.23 -28.98
C GLY A 6 -36.60 -55.74 -29.32
N ARG A 7 -35.52 -54.96 -29.10
CA ARG A 7 -35.03 -53.85 -29.98
C ARG A 7 -34.08 -52.87 -29.27
N ASN A 8 -32.86 -52.83 -29.82
CA ASN A 8 -32.04 -51.68 -30.16
C ASN A 8 -32.55 -50.28 -29.77
N SER A 9 -31.69 -49.48 -29.13
CA SER A 9 -30.98 -48.38 -29.79
C SER A 9 -30.00 -47.69 -28.84
N ARG A 10 -28.72 -47.71 -29.22
CA ARG A 10 -27.65 -46.93 -28.59
C ARG A 10 -27.85 -45.47 -28.96
N LEU A 11 -28.15 -44.61 -27.98
CA LEU A 11 -28.08 -43.16 -28.14
C LEU A 11 -26.90 -42.65 -27.33
N PHE A 12 -25.75 -42.51 -27.98
CA PHE A 12 -24.60 -41.77 -27.44
C PHE A 12 -24.93 -40.28 -27.51
N LEU A 13 -25.28 -39.69 -26.37
CA LEU A 13 -25.41 -38.24 -26.24
C LEU A 13 -24.02 -37.68 -25.90
N THR A 14 -23.29 -37.21 -26.90
CA THR A 14 -22.05 -36.44 -26.74
C THR A 14 -22.40 -35.06 -26.17
N LEU A 15 -22.33 -34.92 -24.84
CA LEU A 15 -22.28 -33.60 -24.19
C LEU A 15 -20.94 -32.94 -24.57
N GLY A 16 -20.99 -32.06 -25.56
CA GLY A 16 -19.87 -31.17 -25.89
C GLY A 16 -19.66 -30.18 -24.75
N LEU A 17 -18.65 -30.43 -23.93
CA LEU A 17 -18.17 -29.50 -22.91
C LEU A 17 -17.49 -28.32 -23.64
N ALA A 18 -18.27 -27.32 -24.02
CA ALA A 18 -17.75 -26.04 -24.47
C ALA A 18 -17.11 -25.33 -23.26
N CYS A 19 -15.86 -25.69 -22.96
CA CYS A 19 -15.03 -25.03 -21.98
C CYS A 19 -14.67 -23.64 -22.52
N GLY A 20 -15.57 -22.68 -22.33
CA GLY A 20 -15.35 -21.28 -22.70
C GLY A 20 -14.13 -20.75 -21.96
N LEU A 21 -13.03 -20.59 -22.69
CA LEU A 21 -11.87 -19.82 -22.27
C LEU A 21 -12.31 -18.35 -22.15
N VAL A 22 -12.90 -18.00 -21.01
CA VAL A 22 -13.05 -16.60 -20.61
C VAL A 22 -11.65 -16.14 -20.23
N GLY A 23 -10.87 -15.74 -21.22
CA GLY A 23 -9.60 -15.06 -21.00
C GLY A 23 -9.88 -13.76 -20.28
N SER A 24 -9.64 -13.72 -18.97
CA SER A 24 -9.67 -12.49 -18.19
C SER A 24 -8.64 -11.52 -18.78
N ALA A 25 -9.11 -10.54 -19.57
CA ALA A 25 -8.27 -9.45 -20.01
C ALA A 25 -7.72 -8.77 -18.75
N ARG A 26 -6.40 -8.90 -18.52
CA ARG A 26 -5.74 -8.18 -17.44
C ARG A 26 -5.90 -6.69 -17.73
N ALA A 27 -6.38 -5.95 -16.73
CA ALA A 27 -6.37 -4.50 -16.81
C ALA A 27 -4.91 -4.05 -17.01
N ALA A 28 -4.63 -3.42 -18.15
CA ALA A 28 -3.32 -2.81 -18.37
C ALA A 28 -3.23 -1.55 -17.50
N PHE A 29 -2.20 -1.49 -16.65
CA PHE A 29 -1.89 -0.27 -15.90
C PHE A 29 -1.16 0.71 -16.82
N PRO A 30 -1.45 2.02 -16.75
CA PRO A 30 -0.80 3.03 -17.57
C PRO A 30 0.59 3.39 -17.00
N LEU A 31 1.40 2.39 -16.61
CA LEU A 31 2.76 2.60 -16.12
C LEU A 31 3.78 2.23 -17.18
N GLU A 32 4.69 3.15 -17.45
CA GLU A 32 5.90 2.88 -18.19
C GLU A 32 6.97 2.32 -17.24
N TYR A 33 7.71 1.32 -17.70
CA TYR A 33 8.78 0.72 -16.91
C TYR A 33 10.12 0.92 -17.60
N ASP A 34 11.12 1.41 -16.86
CA ASP A 34 12.51 1.35 -17.30
C ASP A 34 12.89 -0.11 -17.62
N ALA A 35 13.67 -0.30 -18.68
CA ALA A 35 14.09 -1.63 -19.13
C ALA A 35 14.77 -2.46 -18.02
N LYS A 36 15.40 -1.79 -17.05
CA LYS A 36 16.10 -2.40 -15.91
C LYS A 36 15.16 -2.88 -14.79
N VAL A 37 13.89 -2.49 -14.78
CA VAL A 37 12.93 -3.04 -13.81
C VAL A 37 12.69 -4.51 -14.15
N PRO A 38 13.03 -5.48 -13.27
CA PRO A 38 12.86 -6.90 -13.59
C PRO A 38 11.39 -7.26 -13.85
N ALA A 39 11.13 -8.16 -14.81
CA ALA A 39 9.76 -8.56 -15.18
C ALA A 39 8.95 -9.09 -13.98
N ALA A 40 9.59 -9.84 -13.08
CA ALA A 40 8.95 -10.33 -11.85
C ALA A 40 8.52 -9.18 -10.92
N THR A 41 9.34 -8.13 -10.82
CA THR A 41 9.01 -6.93 -10.04
C THR A 41 7.83 -6.17 -10.67
N ARG A 42 7.79 -6.04 -12.00
CA ARG A 42 6.64 -5.45 -12.71
C ARG A 42 5.35 -6.21 -12.41
N ALA A 43 5.37 -7.52 -12.57
CA ALA A 43 4.21 -8.37 -12.30
C ALA A 43 3.74 -8.30 -10.83
N GLN A 44 4.68 -8.20 -9.88
CA GLN A 44 4.34 -7.98 -8.47
C GLN A 44 3.66 -6.62 -8.25
N LEU A 45 4.25 -5.54 -8.78
CA LEU A 45 3.69 -4.19 -8.65
C LEU A 45 2.28 -4.11 -9.24
N GLU A 46 2.10 -4.62 -10.45
CA GLU A 46 0.81 -4.64 -11.13
C GLU A 46 -0.21 -5.49 -10.36
N GLY A 47 0.21 -6.64 -9.82
CA GLY A 47 -0.63 -7.49 -8.98
C GLY A 47 -1.07 -6.79 -7.69
N ASP A 48 -0.14 -6.11 -7.01
CA ASP A 48 -0.42 -5.35 -5.79
C ASP A 48 -1.36 -4.18 -6.08
N LEU A 49 -1.10 -3.40 -7.14
CA LEU A 49 -1.95 -2.28 -7.56
C LEU A 49 -3.34 -2.78 -7.98
N ALA A 50 -3.44 -3.86 -8.75
CA ALA A 50 -4.72 -4.47 -9.11
C ALA A 50 -5.51 -4.87 -7.87
N ARG A 51 -4.85 -5.52 -6.90
CA ARG A 51 -5.52 -5.89 -5.65
C ARG A 51 -5.96 -4.65 -4.89
N PHE A 52 -5.11 -3.65 -4.76
CA PHE A 52 -5.43 -2.42 -4.05
C PHE A 52 -6.60 -1.67 -4.68
N PHE A 53 -6.59 -1.47 -5.99
CA PHE A 53 -7.67 -0.79 -6.70
C PHE A 53 -8.95 -1.65 -6.79
N SER A 54 -8.92 -2.92 -6.42
CA SER A 54 -10.16 -3.68 -6.20
C SER A 54 -10.80 -3.45 -4.82
N MET A 55 -10.08 -2.81 -3.89
CA MET A 55 -10.58 -2.53 -2.54
C MET A 55 -11.65 -1.44 -2.58
N ARG A 56 -12.63 -1.59 -1.70
CA ARG A 56 -13.70 -0.61 -1.52
C ARG A 56 -14.11 -0.49 -0.07
N GLY A 57 -14.58 0.68 0.32
CA GLY A 57 -15.13 0.95 1.64
C GLY A 57 -16.28 1.96 1.57
N SER A 58 -17.38 1.65 2.25
CA SER A 58 -18.60 2.46 2.24
C SER A 58 -18.54 3.72 3.09
N LYS A 59 -17.59 3.81 4.04
CA LYS A 59 -17.49 4.91 5.01
C LYS A 59 -16.03 5.40 5.17
N PRO A 60 -15.38 5.88 4.11
CA PRO A 60 -14.07 6.49 4.25
C PRO A 60 -14.10 7.67 5.20
N THR A 61 -13.00 7.87 5.92
CA THR A 61 -12.87 8.98 6.84
C THR A 61 -12.84 10.33 6.09
N PRO A 62 -13.17 11.46 6.74
CA PRO A 62 -13.04 12.80 6.15
C PRO A 62 -11.67 13.07 5.51
N LEU A 63 -10.55 12.74 6.15
CA LEU A 63 -9.23 12.96 5.55
C LEU A 63 -9.01 12.08 4.32
N PHE A 64 -9.44 10.82 4.34
CA PHE A 64 -9.36 9.96 3.16
C PHE A 64 -10.14 10.55 1.98
N ARG A 65 -11.38 11.00 2.23
CA ARG A 65 -12.20 11.63 1.18
C ARG A 65 -11.58 12.89 0.62
N LYS A 66 -10.97 13.71 1.47
CA LYS A 66 -10.28 14.92 1.05
C LYS A 66 -9.08 14.62 0.16
N THR A 67 -8.32 13.56 0.46
CA THR A 67 -7.09 13.22 -0.27
C THR A 67 -7.35 12.38 -1.51
N PHE A 68 -8.10 11.29 -1.38
CA PHE A 68 -8.24 10.26 -2.40
C PHE A 68 -9.62 10.22 -3.06
N GLY A 69 -10.63 10.93 -2.52
CA GLY A 69 -12.02 10.82 -2.98
C GLY A 69 -12.76 9.63 -2.37
N ALA A 70 -13.59 8.94 -3.15
CA ALA A 70 -14.27 7.74 -2.66
C ALA A 70 -13.27 6.63 -2.34
N PHE A 71 -13.59 5.76 -1.37
CA PHE A 71 -12.79 4.56 -1.16
C PHE A 71 -13.26 3.48 -2.12
N ASP A 72 -12.84 3.62 -3.37
CA ASP A 72 -13.00 2.66 -4.44
C ASP A 72 -11.78 2.68 -5.37
N GLY A 73 -11.73 1.72 -6.28
CA GLY A 73 -10.66 1.61 -7.25
C GLY A 73 -10.49 2.81 -8.15
N ARG A 74 -11.59 3.42 -8.61
CA ARG A 74 -11.55 4.52 -9.58
C ARG A 74 -10.90 5.74 -8.96
N SER A 75 -11.34 6.14 -7.77
CA SER A 75 -10.84 7.32 -7.08
C SER A 75 -9.38 7.14 -6.63
N THR A 76 -9.05 5.98 -6.06
CA THR A 76 -7.68 5.70 -5.61
C THR A 76 -6.70 5.53 -6.76
N SER A 77 -7.09 4.88 -7.86
CA SER A 77 -6.24 4.76 -9.04
C SER A 77 -6.05 6.08 -9.76
N ALA A 78 -7.10 6.91 -9.85
CA ALA A 78 -6.99 8.24 -10.44
C ALA A 78 -5.99 9.11 -9.67
N TRP A 79 -6.08 9.12 -8.33
CA TRP A 79 -5.12 9.85 -7.49
C TRP A 79 -3.68 9.39 -7.75
N PHE A 80 -3.45 8.06 -7.83
CA PHE A 80 -2.12 7.51 -8.03
C PHE A 80 -1.56 7.79 -9.43
N PHE A 81 -2.32 7.52 -10.49
CA PHE A 81 -1.84 7.67 -11.87
C PHE A 81 -1.78 9.12 -12.35
N ASP A 82 -2.46 10.04 -11.68
CA ASP A 82 -2.26 11.49 -11.85
C ASP A 82 -0.85 11.94 -11.41
N ARG A 83 -0.19 11.16 -10.53
CA ARG A 83 1.13 11.46 -9.96
C ARG A 83 2.26 10.58 -10.48
N VAL A 84 1.93 9.40 -10.99
CA VAL A 84 2.91 8.37 -11.35
C VAL A 84 2.59 7.83 -12.73
N GLY A 85 3.45 8.13 -13.69
CA GLY A 85 3.42 7.56 -15.04
C GLY A 85 4.50 6.52 -15.27
N SER A 86 5.56 6.52 -14.47
CA SER A 86 6.75 5.70 -14.75
C SER A 86 7.38 5.10 -13.50
N VAL A 87 7.97 3.92 -13.66
CA VAL A 87 8.71 3.22 -12.61
C VAL A 87 10.10 2.84 -13.12
N GLY A 88 11.12 3.19 -12.34
CA GLY A 88 12.51 2.85 -12.61
C GLY A 88 13.19 2.15 -11.43
N VAL A 89 14.49 1.90 -11.58
CA VAL A 89 15.37 1.44 -10.48
C VAL A 89 16.49 2.46 -10.27
N ASN A 90 16.80 2.77 -9.01
CA ASN A 90 17.87 3.68 -8.63
C ASN A 90 18.40 3.30 -7.24
N LEU A 91 19.64 3.68 -6.89
CA LEU A 91 20.16 3.45 -5.53
C LEU A 91 19.54 4.38 -4.49
N CYS A 92 18.86 5.44 -4.92
CA CYS A 92 18.38 6.52 -4.08
C CYS A 92 19.52 7.20 -3.30
N THR A 93 19.21 8.23 -2.52
CA THR A 93 20.23 9.04 -1.83
C THR A 93 20.71 8.43 -0.50
N ASN A 94 20.10 7.33 -0.05
CA ASN A 94 20.43 6.64 1.20
C ASN A 94 20.29 5.12 1.00
N GLU A 95 21.26 4.34 1.47
CA GLU A 95 21.26 2.87 1.42
C GLU A 95 20.07 2.22 2.14
N ALA A 96 19.44 2.91 3.09
CA ALA A 96 18.25 2.44 3.79
C ALA A 96 16.93 2.77 3.06
N ALA A 97 16.97 3.59 2.01
CA ALA A 97 15.77 3.95 1.25
C ALA A 97 15.19 2.71 0.57
N VAL A 98 13.86 2.63 0.50
CA VAL A 98 13.13 1.53 -0.16
C VAL A 98 12.72 1.93 -1.58
N ALA A 99 12.35 3.19 -1.75
CA ALA A 99 12.15 3.84 -3.02
C ALA A 99 12.46 5.33 -2.86
N CYS A 100 12.43 6.08 -3.96
CA CYS A 100 12.57 7.53 -3.95
C CYS A 100 11.96 8.15 -5.21
N VAL A 101 11.71 9.46 -5.13
CA VAL A 101 11.50 10.33 -6.29
C VAL A 101 12.73 11.22 -6.47
N LEU A 102 13.16 11.39 -7.73
CA LEU A 102 14.22 12.33 -8.08
C LEU A 102 13.57 13.60 -8.64
N SER A 103 13.92 14.77 -8.09
CA SER A 103 13.27 16.05 -8.44
C SER A 103 13.36 16.43 -9.93
N ALA A 104 14.35 15.90 -10.67
CA ALA A 104 14.47 16.11 -12.11
C ALA A 104 13.52 15.23 -12.96
N TRP A 105 12.79 14.30 -12.34
CA TRP A 105 12.00 13.26 -12.98
C TRP A 105 10.58 13.20 -12.40
N ASN A 106 9.79 14.24 -12.65
CA ASN A 106 8.39 14.27 -12.22
C ASN A 106 7.61 13.12 -12.87
N GLY A 107 6.72 12.49 -12.10
CA GLY A 107 5.94 11.34 -12.54
C GLY A 107 6.65 10.00 -12.41
N TRP A 108 7.88 9.97 -11.89
CA TRP A 108 8.67 8.76 -11.71
C TRP A 108 8.72 8.32 -10.25
N ILE A 109 8.66 7.00 -10.04
CA ILE A 109 9.08 6.36 -8.80
C ILE A 109 10.29 5.47 -9.11
N PHE A 110 11.36 5.60 -8.34
CA PHE A 110 12.52 4.73 -8.45
C PHE A 110 12.57 3.74 -7.29
N LEU A 111 12.60 2.46 -7.61
CA LEU A 111 12.73 1.39 -6.62
C LEU A 111 14.20 1.17 -6.30
N SER A 112 14.53 1.10 -5.00
CA SER A 112 15.86 0.72 -4.57
C SER A 112 15.99 -0.80 -4.48
N PRO A 113 17.21 -1.34 -4.32
CA PRO A 113 17.40 -2.77 -4.06
C PRO A 113 16.62 -3.27 -2.83
N ASN A 114 16.35 -2.42 -1.83
CA ASN A 114 15.59 -2.81 -0.64
C ASN A 114 14.12 -3.13 -0.94
N TYR A 115 13.53 -2.55 -1.99
CA TYR A 115 12.15 -2.85 -2.38
C TYR A 115 11.94 -4.32 -2.69
N THR A 116 12.90 -4.94 -3.38
CA THR A 116 12.83 -6.33 -3.82
C THR A 116 13.61 -7.29 -2.92
N LYS A 117 14.59 -6.79 -2.16
CA LYS A 117 15.45 -7.62 -1.29
C LYS A 117 14.67 -8.26 -0.15
N PHE A 118 13.70 -7.56 0.42
CA PHE A 118 12.93 -8.04 1.56
C PHE A 118 11.53 -8.47 1.13
N SER A 119 11.09 -9.64 1.62
CA SER A 119 9.71 -10.08 1.41
C SER A 119 8.79 -9.33 2.36
N HIS A 120 7.98 -8.43 1.80
CA HIS A 120 6.97 -7.67 2.52
C HIS A 120 5.56 -8.03 2.03
N PRO A 121 4.51 -7.83 2.83
CA PRO A 121 3.15 -8.04 2.35
C PRO A 121 2.79 -6.98 1.29
N PRO A 122 1.87 -7.28 0.36
CA PRO A 122 1.39 -6.33 -0.66
C PRO A 122 1.05 -4.95 -0.10
N ILE A 123 0.37 -4.90 1.05
CA ILE A 123 -0.03 -3.65 1.71
C ILE A 123 1.16 -2.77 2.07
N ALA A 124 2.27 -3.35 2.52
CA ALA A 124 3.48 -2.60 2.86
C ALA A 124 4.17 -2.04 1.60
N ARG A 125 4.21 -2.82 0.53
CA ARG A 125 4.76 -2.36 -0.76
C ARG A 125 3.94 -1.21 -1.35
N LEU A 126 2.60 -1.30 -1.27
CA LEU A 126 1.69 -0.23 -1.72
C LEU A 126 1.85 1.05 -0.91
N MET A 127 2.03 0.94 0.40
CA MET A 127 2.34 2.09 1.26
C MET A 127 3.54 2.89 0.73
N VAL A 128 4.62 2.21 0.32
CA VAL A 128 5.79 2.86 -0.27
C VAL A 128 5.43 3.54 -1.58
N LEU A 129 4.68 2.88 -2.47
CA LEU A 129 4.31 3.48 -3.75
C LEU A 129 3.48 4.75 -3.59
N PHE A 130 2.48 4.75 -2.71
CA PHE A 130 1.66 5.94 -2.46
C PHE A 130 2.45 7.05 -1.77
N HIS A 131 3.33 6.68 -0.85
CA HIS A 131 4.30 7.60 -0.23
C HIS A 131 5.15 8.30 -1.29
N GLU A 132 5.77 7.55 -2.21
CA GLU A 132 6.57 8.14 -3.29
C GLU A 132 5.72 8.92 -4.30
N ALA A 133 4.49 8.47 -4.59
CA ALA A 133 3.55 9.22 -5.42
C ALA A 133 3.29 10.62 -4.86
N ARG A 134 3.26 10.78 -3.53
CA ARG A 134 3.12 12.10 -2.90
C ARG A 134 4.31 13.02 -3.19
N HIS A 135 5.52 12.48 -3.26
CA HIS A 135 6.71 13.26 -3.59
C HIS A 135 6.72 13.79 -5.04
N ASN A 136 5.80 13.36 -5.91
CA ASN A 136 5.66 13.90 -7.26
C ASN A 136 4.82 15.20 -7.37
N GLU A 137 4.23 15.68 -6.27
CA GLU A 137 3.45 16.94 -6.25
C GLU A 137 4.36 18.18 -6.12
N THR A 138 4.79 18.73 -7.25
CA THR A 138 5.75 19.86 -7.30
C THR A 138 5.20 21.17 -6.77
N GLU A 139 3.89 21.40 -6.91
CA GLU A 139 3.17 22.57 -6.41
C GLU A 139 3.20 22.66 -4.89
N GLU A 140 3.40 21.53 -4.22
CA GLU A 140 3.58 21.40 -2.77
C GLU A 140 5.05 21.18 -2.38
N ARG A 141 5.99 21.58 -3.25
CA ARG A 141 7.44 21.45 -3.07
C ARG A 141 7.89 19.98 -2.87
N ASN A 142 7.20 19.02 -3.49
CA ASN A 142 7.50 17.60 -3.42
C ASN A 142 7.39 16.98 -2.01
N TRP A 143 6.67 17.63 -1.08
CA TRP A 143 6.44 17.10 0.27
C TRP A 143 7.70 16.57 0.96
N PRO A 144 8.76 17.38 1.14
CA PRO A 144 10.04 16.88 1.62
C PRO A 144 9.90 16.32 3.04
N HIS A 145 10.69 15.29 3.35
CA HIS A 145 10.77 14.80 4.72
C HIS A 145 11.34 15.87 5.67
N ALA A 146 10.81 15.85 6.88
CA ALA A 146 11.37 16.53 8.02
C ALA A 146 12.34 15.63 8.78
N LYS A 147 13.24 16.28 9.52
CA LYS A 147 14.16 15.61 10.43
C LYS A 147 13.38 15.04 11.63
N CYS A 148 13.56 13.75 11.89
CA CYS A 148 13.03 13.12 13.09
C CYS A 148 13.74 13.64 14.36
N PRO A 149 13.03 13.76 15.50
CA PRO A 149 13.61 14.30 16.73
C PRO A 149 14.75 13.44 17.27
N THR A 150 15.57 14.01 18.14
CA THR A 150 16.62 13.27 18.86
C THR A 150 16.46 13.55 20.36
N PRO A 151 16.08 12.56 21.20
CA PRO A 151 15.76 11.18 20.82
C PRO A 151 14.41 11.05 20.10
N PHE A 152 14.27 10.03 19.23
CA PHE A 152 12.99 9.68 18.61
C PHE A 152 12.42 8.41 19.26
N LEU A 153 11.43 8.59 20.14
CA LEU A 153 10.89 7.52 20.97
C LEU A 153 9.41 7.24 20.69
N ASP A 154 9.00 5.97 20.87
CA ASP A 154 7.62 5.53 20.79
C ASP A 154 6.84 5.81 22.10
N GLU A 155 5.59 5.37 22.17
CA GLU A 155 4.71 5.62 23.33
C GLU A 155 5.17 4.91 24.61
N LEU A 156 6.15 4.01 24.52
CA LEU A 156 6.76 3.29 25.64
C LEU A 156 8.19 3.79 25.92
N GLY A 157 8.63 4.88 25.28
CA GLY A 157 9.97 5.42 25.46
C GLY A 157 11.07 4.63 24.72
N ARG A 158 10.71 3.77 23.75
CA ARG A 158 11.69 2.97 22.98
C ARG A 158 12.07 3.67 21.68
N PRO A 159 13.31 3.52 21.17
CA PRO A 159 13.69 4.09 19.89
C PRO A 159 12.78 3.65 18.75
N VAL A 160 12.25 4.62 17.99
CA VAL A 160 11.54 4.34 16.75
C VAL A 160 12.56 3.90 15.69
N ARG A 161 12.26 2.78 15.05
CA ARG A 161 13.12 2.13 14.05
C ARG A 161 12.35 1.90 12.76
N SER A 162 13.06 1.86 11.64
CA SER A 162 12.50 1.48 10.35
C SER A 162 11.89 0.08 10.42
N ILE A 163 10.64 -0.07 9.99
CA ILE A 163 10.00 -1.39 9.86
C ILE A 163 10.59 -2.21 8.70
N TRP A 164 11.33 -1.58 7.79
CA TRP A 164 11.97 -2.23 6.65
C TRP A 164 13.37 -2.73 6.97
N THR A 165 14.20 -1.87 7.60
CA THR A 165 15.63 -2.15 7.80
C THR A 165 16.00 -2.41 9.25
N GLY A 166 15.16 -2.03 10.22
CA GLY A 166 15.46 -2.12 11.66
C GLY A 166 16.34 -1.00 12.20
N GLU A 167 16.85 -0.11 11.33
CA GLU A 167 17.70 1.02 11.72
C GLU A 167 16.96 2.06 12.57
N PRO A 168 17.60 2.69 13.57
CA PRO A 168 17.03 3.84 14.28
C PRO A 168 16.74 5.00 13.34
N LEU A 169 15.67 5.76 13.58
CA LEU A 169 15.29 6.91 12.73
C LEU A 169 15.61 8.27 13.35
N ALA A 170 16.19 8.31 14.56
CA ALA A 170 16.44 9.57 15.25
C ALA A 170 17.45 10.44 14.49
N GLY A 171 17.06 11.67 14.14
CA GLY A 171 17.90 12.58 13.37
C GLY A 171 17.86 12.39 11.84
N ASP A 172 17.17 11.37 11.32
CA ASP A 172 17.05 11.15 9.87
C ASP A 172 15.95 12.01 9.25
N LEU A 173 16.06 12.29 7.94
CA LEU A 173 14.99 12.87 7.13
C LEU A 173 13.95 11.79 6.80
N ALA A 174 13.22 11.32 7.81
CA ALA A 174 12.29 10.20 7.73
C ALA A 174 10.98 10.45 8.49
N CYS A 175 10.63 11.73 8.67
CA CYS A 175 9.42 12.15 9.38
C CYS A 175 8.63 13.19 8.57
N ASP A 176 7.37 13.40 8.95
CA ASP A 176 6.50 14.44 8.42
C ASP A 176 6.09 15.42 9.53
N LEU A 177 5.81 16.66 9.12
CA LEU A 177 5.24 17.70 10.01
C LEU A 177 3.77 17.98 9.72
N GLU A 178 3.21 17.44 8.64
CA GLU A 178 1.87 17.81 8.17
C GLU A 178 0.98 16.59 7.94
N VAL A 179 -0.34 16.78 8.01
CA VAL A 179 -1.32 15.73 7.71
C VAL A 179 -1.18 15.21 6.29
N GLY A 180 -0.84 16.11 5.35
CA GLY A 180 -0.67 15.82 3.94
C GLY A 180 0.74 15.39 3.53
N GLY A 181 1.67 15.18 4.47
CA GLY A 181 2.99 14.63 4.14
C GLY A 181 2.91 13.21 3.58
N SER A 182 4.01 12.69 3.05
CA SER A 182 4.05 11.37 2.40
C SER A 182 3.81 10.21 3.38
N TYR A 183 4.31 10.28 4.61
CA TYR A 183 3.91 9.37 5.69
C TYR A 183 2.48 9.63 6.17
N GLY A 184 2.03 10.89 6.16
CA GLY A 184 0.66 11.29 6.49
C GLY A 184 -0.39 10.64 5.59
N ILE A 185 -0.25 10.78 4.27
CA ILE A 185 -1.19 10.21 3.30
C ILE A 185 -1.13 8.68 3.27
N ALA A 186 0.06 8.09 3.41
CA ALA A 186 0.20 6.64 3.56
C ALA A 186 -0.51 6.13 4.82
N THR A 187 -0.41 6.86 5.95
CA THR A 187 -1.16 6.55 7.17
C THR A 187 -2.67 6.60 6.95
N ILE A 188 -3.17 7.67 6.32
CA ILE A 188 -4.61 7.86 6.04
C ILE A 188 -5.14 6.72 5.16
N LEU A 189 -4.40 6.37 4.11
CA LEU A 189 -4.72 5.27 3.19
C LEU A 189 -4.83 3.95 3.95
N LEU A 190 -3.79 3.58 4.69
CA LEU A 190 -3.69 2.30 5.36
C LEU A 190 -4.69 2.13 6.51
N LEU A 191 -4.93 3.19 7.31
CA LEU A 191 -5.92 3.09 8.39
C LEU A 191 -7.35 2.99 7.86
N ASN A 192 -7.65 3.49 6.66
CA ASN A 192 -8.91 3.22 5.99
C ASN A 192 -9.00 1.78 5.48
N VAL A 193 -7.93 1.21 4.91
CA VAL A 193 -7.89 -0.23 4.58
C VAL A 193 -8.16 -1.08 5.83
N ALA A 194 -7.50 -0.77 6.94
CA ALA A 194 -7.65 -1.49 8.20
C ALA A 194 -9.09 -1.47 8.74
N TYR A 195 -9.69 -0.27 8.84
CA TYR A 195 -10.91 -0.07 9.62
C TYR A 195 -12.17 0.20 8.81
N ARG A 196 -12.05 0.50 7.51
CA ARG A 196 -13.16 0.97 6.64
C ARG A 196 -13.30 0.22 5.32
N CYS A 197 -12.36 -0.64 4.95
CA CYS A 197 -12.53 -1.50 3.78
C CYS A 197 -13.70 -2.48 4.03
N ASP A 198 -14.44 -2.86 3.01
CA ASP A 198 -15.59 -3.79 3.10
C ASP A 198 -15.25 -5.17 2.50
N ASN A 199 -14.30 -5.22 1.54
CA ASN A 199 -13.89 -6.45 0.84
C ASN A 199 -12.41 -6.84 1.04
N CYS A 200 -11.78 -6.32 2.10
CA CYS A 200 -10.43 -6.70 2.49
C CYS A 200 -10.45 -7.91 3.42
N THR A 201 -9.48 -8.81 3.25
CA THR A 201 -9.26 -9.97 4.12
C THR A 201 -8.84 -9.52 5.53
N ALA A 202 -8.94 -10.42 6.50
CA ALA A 202 -8.46 -10.15 7.85
C ALA A 202 -6.93 -9.90 7.90
N GLU A 203 -6.18 -10.53 7.01
CA GLU A 203 -4.73 -10.36 6.87
C GLU A 203 -4.40 -8.97 6.33
N GLU A 204 -5.03 -8.57 5.22
CA GLU A 204 -4.80 -7.24 4.63
C GLU A 204 -5.11 -6.10 5.60
N ARG A 205 -6.20 -6.24 6.38
CA ARG A 205 -6.55 -5.24 7.41
C ARG A 205 -5.52 -5.21 8.53
N ARG A 206 -5.02 -6.36 8.96
CA ARG A 206 -4.01 -6.48 10.01
C ARG A 206 -2.69 -5.87 9.55
N ASP A 207 -2.26 -6.17 8.33
CA ASP A 207 -1.07 -5.58 7.74
C ASP A 207 -1.22 -4.08 7.60
N ALA A 208 -2.35 -3.61 7.05
CA ALA A 208 -2.62 -2.18 6.90
C ALA A 208 -2.59 -1.45 8.24
N GLU A 209 -3.13 -2.05 9.30
CA GLU A 209 -3.01 -1.49 10.62
C GLU A 209 -1.54 -1.47 11.09
N ILE A 210 -0.80 -2.56 10.92
CA ILE A 210 0.60 -2.63 11.35
C ILE A 210 1.43 -1.54 10.68
N TYR A 211 1.34 -1.42 9.36
CA TYR A 211 2.14 -0.44 8.61
C TYR A 211 1.60 0.98 8.79
N GLY A 212 0.29 1.17 8.87
CA GLY A 212 -0.34 2.49 9.09
C GLY A 212 0.01 3.07 10.45
N LEU A 213 0.01 2.26 11.51
CA LEU A 213 0.45 2.71 12.84
C LEU A 213 1.97 2.96 12.90
N ASP A 214 2.76 2.28 12.07
CA ASP A 214 4.19 2.57 11.94
C ASP A 214 4.42 3.95 11.31
N GLN A 215 3.72 4.24 10.20
CA GLN A 215 3.82 5.53 9.52
C GLN A 215 3.30 6.68 10.39
N LEU A 216 2.22 6.45 11.15
CA LEU A 216 1.67 7.45 12.07
C LEU A 216 2.70 7.95 13.10
N ARG A 217 3.68 7.12 13.50
CA ARG A 217 4.74 7.54 14.43
C ARG A 217 5.74 8.49 13.78
N ARG A 218 5.89 8.44 12.47
CA ARG A 218 6.78 9.31 11.68
C ARG A 218 6.20 10.71 11.51
N ILE A 219 4.97 10.96 11.96
CA ILE A 219 4.36 12.28 11.97
C ILE A 219 4.67 12.93 13.32
N THR A 220 5.65 13.83 13.34
CA THR A 220 6.25 14.34 14.60
C THR A 220 5.59 15.61 15.11
N TRP A 221 4.84 16.33 14.26
CA TRP A 221 4.02 17.44 14.70
C TRP A 221 2.71 16.92 15.32
N GLU A 222 2.59 17.09 16.64
CA GLU A 222 1.48 16.52 17.44
C GLU A 222 0.08 16.93 16.93
N PRO A 223 -0.18 18.18 16.47
CA PRO A 223 -1.48 18.52 15.89
C PRO A 223 -1.84 17.70 14.64
N ALA A 224 -0.91 17.49 13.70
CA ALA A 224 -1.16 16.66 12.52
C ALA A 224 -1.41 15.19 12.90
N ARG A 225 -0.56 14.66 13.78
CA ARG A 225 -0.70 13.29 14.29
C ARG A 225 -2.05 13.08 14.97
N THR A 226 -2.45 14.01 15.83
CA THR A 226 -3.74 13.97 16.54
C THR A 226 -4.92 14.07 15.58
N ALA A 227 -4.83 14.90 14.54
CA ALA A 227 -5.87 15.02 13.52
C ALA A 227 -6.11 13.68 12.80
N ILE A 228 -5.04 13.00 12.37
CA ILE A 228 -5.13 11.69 11.72
C ILE A 228 -5.66 10.63 12.69
N MET A 229 -5.17 10.62 13.94
CA MET A 229 -5.67 9.70 14.97
C MET A 229 -7.17 9.85 15.21
N LYS A 230 -7.64 11.11 15.36
CA LYS A 230 -9.06 11.41 15.56
C LYS A 230 -9.90 10.96 14.36
N ASP A 231 -9.44 11.28 13.15
CA ASP A 231 -10.12 10.92 11.90
C ASP A 231 -10.25 9.39 11.72
N ALA A 232 -9.19 8.65 12.03
CA ALA A 232 -9.15 7.19 11.96
C ALA A 232 -9.86 6.48 13.14
N GLY A 233 -10.18 7.20 14.23
CA GLY A 233 -10.72 6.60 15.45
C GLY A 233 -9.67 5.85 16.29
N VAL A 234 -8.40 6.23 16.18
CA VAL A 234 -7.27 5.66 16.93
C VAL A 234 -7.00 6.51 18.18
N THR A 235 -6.84 5.87 19.35
CA THR A 235 -6.55 6.58 20.61
C THR A 235 -5.12 6.36 21.08
N LYS A 236 -4.59 7.23 21.96
CA LYS A 236 -3.27 7.01 22.57
C LYS A 236 -3.21 5.70 23.36
N ALA A 237 -4.27 5.37 24.10
CA ALA A 237 -4.39 4.09 24.80
C ALA A 237 -4.32 2.88 23.85
N TYR A 238 -4.90 3.01 22.66
CA TYR A 238 -4.79 2.00 21.61
C TYR A 238 -3.35 1.79 21.16
N LEU A 239 -2.63 2.88 20.87
CA LEU A 239 -1.22 2.83 20.47
C LEU A 239 -0.36 2.15 21.53
N VAL A 240 -0.50 2.54 22.80
CA VAL A 240 0.23 1.93 23.92
C VAL A 240 -0.02 0.43 23.99
N ARG A 241 -1.28 -0.01 23.88
CA ARG A 241 -1.64 -1.43 23.90
C ARG A 241 -1.01 -2.19 22.73
N ARG A 242 -1.06 -1.65 21.51
CA ARG A 242 -0.44 -2.29 20.33
C ARG A 242 1.09 -2.31 20.43
N SER A 243 1.71 -1.26 20.96
CA SER A 243 3.15 -1.18 21.20
C SER A 243 3.66 -2.27 22.15
N ARG A 244 2.86 -2.67 23.14
CA ARG A 244 3.16 -3.78 24.07
C ARG A 244 3.04 -5.15 23.43
N LEU A 245 2.06 -5.35 22.55
CA LEU A 245 1.87 -6.64 21.86
C LEU A 245 3.01 -6.96 20.89
N ARG A 246 3.60 -5.94 20.25
CA ARG A 246 4.73 -6.15 19.31
C ARG A 246 6.02 -6.61 19.98
N SER A 247 6.25 -6.25 21.24
CA SER A 247 7.47 -6.69 21.96
C SER A 247 7.48 -8.19 22.28
N VAL A 248 6.38 -8.90 22.10
CA VAL A 248 6.30 -10.35 22.34
C VAL A 248 6.71 -11.16 21.10
N HIS A 249 6.82 -10.52 19.94
CA HIS A 249 7.02 -11.18 18.65
C HIS A 249 8.27 -10.71 17.87
N ARG A 250 9.19 -10.00 18.54
CA ARG A 250 10.54 -9.71 18.03
C ARG A 250 11.54 -10.43 18.94
#